data_AF-A0A2J5PPV7-F1
#
_entry.id   AF-A0A2J5PPV7-F1
#
_cell.length_a   1.000
_cell.length_b   1.000
_cell.length_c   1.000
_cell.angle_alpha   90.00
_cell.angle_beta   90.00
_cell.angle_gamma   90.00
#
_symmetry.space_group_name_H-M   'P 1'
#
loop_
_entity.id
_entity.type
_entity.pdbx_description
1 polymer ?
#
loop_
_entity_poly.entity_id
_entity_poly.type
_entity_poly.pdbx_seq_one_letter_code
_entity_poly.pdbx_strand_id
1 'polypeptide(L)'
;SYCMQVDHGYAQPLEFLLGGLDTLPVLPVFINGVASPLPGFQRTRMLGEAIGRFLTTLNKRVLILGSGGLSHQPPVPELAKADAHMRDRLLGSGRQLPPDERELRQQRVISAAKQFIEDQNSLYPLNPVWDTRFMSLLEQGRLAELDAVSNEELSAMAGKSTHEIKTWVAAFAALSAFGRWRCEGRYYRPIPEWIAGFGSLSAAAQN
;
A
#
# COMPACT_ATOMS: atom_id res chain seq x y z
N SER A 1 6.75 4.13 18.88
CA SER A 1 7.87 5.09 18.79
C SER A 1 7.29 6.49 18.78
N TYR A 2 7.70 7.37 19.70
CA TYR A 2 7.18 8.74 19.83
C TYR A 2 7.88 9.76 18.91
N CYS A 3 8.90 9.33 18.15
CA CYS A 3 9.70 10.18 17.26
C CYS A 3 9.79 9.59 15.84
N MET A 4 8.77 8.82 15.44
CA MET A 4 8.68 8.29 14.08
C MET A 4 8.26 9.44 13.15
N GLN A 5 9.02 9.66 12.07
CA GLN A 5 8.55 10.55 11.00
C GLN A 5 7.97 9.70 9.87
N VAL A 6 6.90 10.20 9.28
CA VAL A 6 6.18 9.55 8.19
C VAL A 6 6.87 9.82 6.84
N ASP A 7 6.72 8.89 5.90
CA ASP A 7 7.22 9.04 4.55
C ASP A 7 6.10 9.37 3.55
N HIS A 8 6.41 9.35 2.27
CA HIS A 8 5.48 9.62 1.18
C HIS A 8 4.21 8.75 1.18
N GLY A 9 4.28 7.49 1.64
CA GLY A 9 3.12 6.59 1.68
C GLY A 9 2.02 7.08 2.64
N TYR A 10 2.39 7.90 3.62
CA TYR A 10 1.48 8.62 4.51
C TYR A 10 1.23 10.04 4.06
N ALA A 11 2.29 10.75 3.70
CA ALA A 11 2.22 12.18 3.49
C ALA A 11 1.42 12.55 2.23
N GLN A 12 1.63 11.84 1.12
CA GLN A 12 1.02 12.19 -0.15
C GLN A 12 -0.51 12.08 -0.13
N PRO A 13 -1.14 11.00 0.38
CA PRO A 13 -2.60 10.94 0.48
C PRO A 13 -3.18 12.08 1.32
N LEU A 14 -2.53 12.45 2.42
CA LEU A 14 -3.01 13.55 3.28
C LEU A 14 -2.87 14.91 2.59
N GLU A 15 -1.75 15.18 1.93
CA GLU A 15 -1.55 16.39 1.14
C GLU A 15 -2.60 16.51 0.02
N PHE A 16 -2.81 15.45 -0.76
CA PHE A 16 -3.73 15.49 -1.89
C PHE A 16 -5.22 15.54 -1.48
N LEU A 17 -5.60 14.87 -0.39
CA LEU A 17 -7.00 14.79 0.03
C LEU A 17 -7.40 15.89 1.02
N LEU A 18 -6.48 16.33 1.87
CA LEU A 18 -6.73 17.23 2.99
C LEU A 18 -5.93 18.53 2.93
N GLY A 19 -5.06 18.71 1.93
CA GLY A 19 -4.28 19.93 1.72
C GLY A 19 -3.15 20.17 2.73
N GLY A 20 -2.77 19.15 3.50
CA GLY A 20 -1.71 19.25 4.49
C GLY A 20 -1.65 18.06 5.45
N LEU A 21 -0.50 17.85 6.09
CA LEU A 21 -0.30 16.79 7.08
C LEU A 21 -0.93 17.10 8.44
N ASP A 22 -1.06 18.38 8.78
CA ASP A 22 -1.53 18.89 10.07
C ASP A 22 -2.94 19.49 10.01
N THR A 23 -3.63 19.37 8.87
CA THR A 23 -5.01 19.86 8.68
C THR A 23 -6.00 19.21 9.66
N LEU A 24 -5.81 17.92 9.98
CA LEU A 24 -6.66 17.15 10.90
C LEU A 24 -5.79 16.29 11.83
N PRO A 25 -6.30 15.88 13.02
CA PRO A 25 -5.62 14.90 13.85
C PRO A 25 -5.46 13.55 13.13
N VAL A 26 -4.23 13.07 12.99
CA VAL A 26 -3.90 11.80 12.30
C VAL A 26 -3.33 10.79 13.29
N LEU A 27 -3.85 9.56 13.25
CA LEU A 27 -3.26 8.40 13.92
C LEU A 27 -2.58 7.48 12.88
N PRO A 28 -1.25 7.47 12.79
CA PRO A 28 -0.56 6.62 11.82
C PRO A 28 -0.54 5.15 12.25
N VAL A 29 -0.84 4.23 11.33
CA VAL A 29 -0.85 2.78 11.55
C VAL A 29 0.00 2.07 10.51
N PHE A 30 1.21 1.66 10.91
CA PHE A 30 2.16 1.02 10.01
C PHE A 30 1.89 -0.47 9.87
N ILE A 31 1.78 -0.92 8.62
CA ILE A 31 1.70 -2.34 8.27
C ILE A 31 2.89 -2.66 7.38
N ASN A 32 3.71 -3.61 7.82
CA ASN A 32 4.89 -4.03 7.10
C ASN A 32 4.50 -4.72 5.78
N GLY A 33 4.83 -4.08 4.65
CA GLY A 33 4.66 -4.63 3.30
C GLY A 33 5.98 -4.93 2.58
N VAL A 34 7.13 -4.73 3.23
CA VAL A 34 8.43 -4.67 2.54
C VAL A 34 9.39 -5.78 2.98
N ALA A 35 9.61 -5.92 4.29
CA ALA A 35 10.64 -6.83 4.81
C ALA A 35 10.01 -8.08 5.42
N SER A 36 10.57 -9.26 5.17
CA SER A 36 10.10 -10.46 5.89
C SER A 36 10.44 -10.37 7.39
N PRO A 37 9.57 -10.88 8.29
CA PRO A 37 8.30 -11.55 8.02
C PRO A 37 7.16 -10.59 7.70
N LEU A 38 6.37 -10.91 6.66
CA LEU A 38 5.20 -10.15 6.24
C LEU A 38 3.93 -10.67 6.93
N PRO A 39 3.01 -9.81 7.39
CA PRO A 39 1.73 -10.26 7.93
C PRO A 39 0.87 -10.86 6.81
N GLY A 40 0.16 -11.95 7.07
CA GLY A 40 -0.86 -12.46 6.15
C GLY A 40 -2.08 -11.53 6.06
N PHE A 41 -2.95 -11.77 5.08
CA PHE A 41 -4.21 -11.02 4.96
C PHE A 41 -5.11 -11.20 6.17
N GLN A 42 -5.25 -12.43 6.68
CA GLN A 42 -6.04 -12.72 7.89
C GLN A 42 -5.59 -11.87 9.08
N ARG A 43 -4.28 -11.82 9.35
CA ARG A 43 -3.73 -11.04 10.46
C ARG A 43 -4.02 -9.55 10.29
N THR A 44 -3.94 -9.08 9.05
CA THR A 44 -4.21 -7.67 8.72
C THR A 44 -5.68 -7.32 8.85
N ARG A 45 -6.58 -8.20 8.40
CA ARG A 45 -8.03 -8.07 8.59
C ARG A 45 -8.40 -8.00 10.07
N MET A 46 -7.88 -8.92 10.88
CA MET A 46 -8.10 -8.93 12.34
C MET A 46 -7.61 -7.64 13.02
N LEU A 47 -6.47 -7.09 12.57
CA LEU A 47 -5.98 -5.79 13.03
C LEU A 47 -6.95 -4.67 12.66
N GLY A 48 -7.41 -4.63 11.41
CA GLY A 48 -8.41 -3.66 10.95
C GLY A 48 -9.70 -3.72 11.76
N GLU A 49 -10.25 -4.92 12.00
CA GLU A 49 -11.44 -5.10 12.83
C GLU A 49 -11.24 -4.60 14.27
N ALA A 50 -10.04 -4.81 14.85
CA ALA A 50 -9.71 -4.29 16.17
C ALA A 50 -9.65 -2.76 16.20
N ILE A 51 -9.06 -2.15 15.16
CA ILE A 51 -9.05 -0.70 14.96
C ILE A 51 -10.49 -0.19 14.82
N GLY A 52 -11.31 -0.81 13.97
CA GLY A 52 -12.71 -0.44 13.77
C GLY A 52 -13.50 -0.45 15.08
N ARG A 53 -13.39 -1.51 15.89
CA ARG A 53 -14.02 -1.58 17.23
C ARG A 53 -13.56 -0.48 18.18
N PHE A 54 -12.32 -0.03 18.09
CA PHE A 54 -11.85 1.12 18.86
C PHE A 54 -12.46 2.41 18.32
N LEU A 55 -12.46 2.62 17.00
CA LEU A 55 -12.99 3.84 16.37
C LEU A 55 -14.47 4.06 16.66
N THR A 56 -15.29 3.00 16.77
CA THR A 56 -16.71 3.12 17.14
C THR A 56 -16.92 3.69 18.54
N THR A 57 -15.93 3.61 19.44
CA THR A 57 -16.00 4.18 20.79
C THR A 57 -15.73 5.68 20.85
N LEU A 58 -15.17 6.27 19.79
CA LEU A 58 -14.66 7.65 19.81
C LEU A 58 -15.76 8.72 19.71
N ASN A 59 -16.97 8.35 19.27
CA ASN A 59 -18.06 9.27 18.95
C ASN A 59 -17.60 10.45 18.05
N LYS A 60 -16.84 10.13 17.00
CA LYS A 60 -16.26 11.09 16.04
C LYS A 60 -16.51 10.63 14.61
N ARG A 61 -16.50 11.59 13.67
CA ARG A 61 -16.38 11.28 12.25
C ARG A 61 -14.93 10.90 11.98
N VAL A 62 -14.69 9.68 11.51
CA VAL A 62 -13.35 9.16 11.24
C VAL A 62 -13.22 8.84 9.76
N LEU A 63 -12.17 9.37 9.13
CA LEU A 63 -11.72 8.95 7.81
C LEU A 63 -10.66 7.87 7.99
N ILE A 64 -10.84 6.73 7.33
CA ILE A 64 -9.89 5.61 7.34
C ILE A 64 -9.20 5.57 5.97
N LEU A 65 -7.88 5.69 5.95
CA LEU A 65 -7.09 5.69 4.73
C LEU A 65 -6.18 4.46 4.69
N GLY A 66 -6.31 3.66 3.62
CA GLY A 66 -5.34 2.64 3.23
C GLY A 66 -4.63 3.10 1.96
N SER A 67 -3.29 3.07 1.95
CA SER A 67 -2.47 3.54 0.83
C SER A 67 -1.44 2.49 0.37
N GLY A 68 -0.95 2.66 -0.86
CA GLY A 68 0.00 1.75 -1.51
C GLY A 68 -0.67 0.71 -2.43
N GLY A 69 0.15 -0.06 -3.15
CA GLY A 69 -0.30 -1.01 -4.18
C GLY A 69 -0.60 -0.37 -5.55
N LEU A 70 -1.27 -1.09 -6.47
CA LEU A 70 -1.75 -2.47 -6.42
C LEU A 70 -0.65 -3.47 -6.89
N SER A 71 -0.84 -4.20 -7.98
CA SER A 71 0.22 -5.03 -8.56
C SER A 71 1.40 -4.18 -9.02
N HIS A 72 2.59 -4.49 -8.52
CA HIS A 72 3.85 -3.85 -8.93
C HIS A 72 5.07 -4.53 -8.30
N GLN A 73 6.23 -4.36 -8.95
CA GLN A 73 7.53 -4.65 -8.36
C GLN A 73 8.62 -3.76 -9.00
N PRO A 74 8.76 -2.50 -8.56
CA PRO A 74 9.85 -1.64 -8.98
C PRO A 74 11.21 -2.22 -8.57
N PRO A 75 12.32 -1.77 -9.18
CA PRO A 75 13.67 -2.22 -8.85
C PRO A 75 14.10 -1.71 -7.46
N VAL A 76 13.58 -2.34 -6.42
CA VAL A 76 13.91 -2.05 -5.02
C VAL A 76 14.87 -3.13 -4.50
N PRO A 77 16.00 -2.73 -3.89
CA PRO A 77 16.94 -3.69 -3.32
C PRO A 77 16.30 -4.51 -2.20
N GLU A 78 16.45 -5.84 -2.24
CA GLU A 78 16.00 -6.71 -1.15
C GLU A 78 17.02 -6.69 -0.02
N LEU A 79 16.59 -6.40 1.21
CA LEU A 79 17.46 -6.32 2.40
C LEU A 79 18.35 -7.56 2.58
N ALA A 80 17.80 -8.74 2.29
CA ALA A 80 18.53 -10.01 2.39
C ALA A 80 19.69 -10.14 1.39
N LYS A 81 19.58 -9.49 0.22
CA LYS A 81 20.58 -9.53 -0.86
C LYS A 81 21.43 -8.26 -0.94
N ALA A 82 21.15 -7.28 -0.09
CA ALA A 82 21.82 -6.00 -0.06
C ALA A 82 23.29 -6.17 0.41
N ASP A 83 24.23 -5.48 -0.24
CA ASP A 83 25.57 -5.31 0.33
C ASP A 83 25.50 -4.48 1.63
N ALA A 84 26.61 -4.36 2.35
CA ALA A 84 26.63 -3.65 3.63
C ALA A 84 26.16 -2.19 3.53
N HIS A 85 26.52 -1.52 2.43
CA HIS A 85 26.17 -0.12 2.17
C HIS A 85 24.68 0.05 1.87
N MET A 86 24.13 -0.82 1.02
CA MET A 86 22.72 -0.82 0.68
C MET A 86 21.85 -1.25 1.88
N ARG A 87 22.35 -2.16 2.71
CA ARG A 87 21.69 -2.56 3.96
C ARG A 87 21.60 -1.40 4.94
N ASP A 88 22.69 -0.67 5.15
CA ASP A 88 22.70 0.54 5.97
C ASP A 88 21.69 1.59 5.46
N ARG A 89 21.64 1.77 4.13
CA ARG A 89 20.64 2.67 3.51
C ARG A 89 19.20 2.23 3.79
N LEU A 90 18.90 0.95 3.66
CA LEU A 90 17.57 0.38 3.93
C LEU A 90 17.19 0.44 5.41
N LEU A 91 18.17 0.40 6.32
CA LEU A 91 17.95 0.42 7.78
C LEU A 91 17.89 1.82 8.39
N GLY A 92 18.16 2.87 7.62
CA GLY A 92 17.85 4.24 8.03
C GLY A 92 18.75 5.34 7.47
N SER A 93 19.98 5.03 7.04
CA SER A 93 20.88 6.06 6.52
C SER A 93 20.46 6.59 5.15
N GLY A 94 19.69 5.79 4.40
CA GLY A 94 19.15 6.16 3.09
C GLY A 94 17.97 7.14 3.16
N ARG A 95 17.63 7.61 4.36
CA ARG A 95 16.59 8.62 4.59
C ARG A 95 16.97 9.99 4.02
N GLN A 96 18.23 10.39 4.21
CA GLN A 96 18.78 11.64 3.69
C GLN A 96 19.91 11.27 2.75
N LEU A 97 19.56 11.04 1.48
CA LEU A 97 20.56 10.82 0.44
C LEU A 97 21.12 12.18 -0.01
N PRO A 98 22.43 12.28 -0.27
CA PRO A 98 23.01 13.38 -1.03
C PRO A 98 22.24 13.64 -2.33
N PRO A 99 22.13 14.91 -2.79
CA PRO A 99 21.33 15.26 -3.97
C PRO A 99 21.67 14.45 -5.22
N ASP A 100 22.95 14.20 -5.48
CA ASP A 100 23.47 13.41 -6.59
C ASP A 100 23.05 11.93 -6.48
N GLU A 101 23.15 11.32 -5.31
CA GLU A 101 22.69 9.95 -5.10
C GLU A 101 21.18 9.81 -5.24
N ARG A 102 20.41 10.82 -4.79
CA ARG A 102 18.97 10.89 -4.98
C ARG A 102 18.62 10.97 -6.46
N GLU A 103 19.31 11.84 -7.21
CA GLU A 103 19.12 11.98 -8.65
C GLU A 103 19.42 10.68 -9.39
N LEU A 104 20.57 10.04 -9.10
CA LEU A 104 20.92 8.74 -9.68
C LEU A 104 19.87 7.67 -9.38
N ARG A 105 19.33 7.63 -8.17
CA ARG A 105 18.23 6.71 -7.81
C ARG A 105 16.97 7.00 -8.62
N GLN A 106 16.59 8.26 -8.77
CA GLN A 106 15.42 8.67 -9.56
C GLN A 106 15.60 8.31 -11.04
N GLN A 107 16.77 8.61 -11.61
CA GLN A 107 17.10 8.27 -12.99
C GLN A 107 17.02 6.76 -13.25
N ARG A 108 17.50 5.91 -12.32
CA ARG A 108 17.36 4.45 -12.44
C ARG A 108 15.90 3.99 -12.54
N VAL A 109 15.03 4.55 -11.70
CA VAL A 109 13.59 4.23 -11.73
C VAL A 109 12.96 4.71 -13.04
N ILE A 110 13.29 5.92 -13.51
CA ILE A 110 12.79 6.47 -14.77
C ILE A 110 13.25 5.61 -15.97
N SER A 111 14.53 5.22 -16.01
CA SER A 111 15.05 4.35 -17.06
C SER A 111 14.39 2.97 -17.05
N ALA A 112 14.18 2.40 -15.86
CA ALA A 112 13.46 1.13 -15.72
C ALA A 112 12.01 1.24 -16.21
N ALA A 113 11.32 2.35 -15.93
CA ALA A 113 9.96 2.59 -16.43
C ALA A 113 9.92 2.72 -17.95
N LYS A 114 10.88 3.44 -18.56
CA LYS A 114 11.00 3.53 -20.02
C LYS A 114 11.20 2.16 -20.66
N GLN A 115 12.12 1.35 -20.11
CA GLN A 115 12.34 -0.01 -20.58
C GLN A 115 11.10 -0.89 -20.39
N PHE A 116 10.36 -0.71 -19.29
CA PHE A 116 9.14 -1.44 -19.04
C PHE A 116 8.04 -1.13 -20.07
N ILE A 117 7.89 0.14 -20.48
CA ILE A 117 6.97 0.53 -21.56
C ILE A 117 7.31 -0.19 -22.88
N GLU A 118 8.60 -0.28 -23.21
CA GLU A 118 9.08 -0.94 -24.44
C GLU A 118 8.96 -2.47 -24.38
N ASP A 119 9.31 -3.07 -23.24
CA ASP A 119 9.23 -4.50 -22.98
C ASP A 119 8.68 -4.77 -21.56
N GLN A 120 7.42 -5.22 -21.52
CA GLN A 120 6.71 -5.58 -20.29
C GLN A 120 7.31 -6.79 -19.55
N ASN A 121 8.30 -7.49 -20.14
CA ASN A 121 9.03 -8.57 -19.47
C ASN A 121 10.34 -8.08 -18.81
N SER A 122 10.72 -6.82 -19.00
CA SER A 122 11.94 -6.25 -18.38
C SER A 122 11.86 -6.12 -16.86
N LEU A 123 10.64 -6.10 -16.31
CA LEU A 123 10.35 -6.13 -14.88
C LEU A 123 9.19 -7.09 -14.62
N TYR A 124 8.83 -7.25 -13.35
CA TYR A 124 7.65 -8.03 -12.98
C TYR A 124 6.39 -7.41 -13.60
N PRO A 125 5.56 -8.18 -14.32
CA PRO A 125 4.42 -7.64 -15.03
C PRO A 125 3.31 -7.17 -14.07
N LEU A 126 2.57 -6.16 -14.48
CA LEU A 126 1.34 -5.77 -13.79
C LEU A 126 0.29 -6.87 -13.95
N ASN A 127 -0.62 -6.99 -12.98
CA ASN A 127 -1.70 -7.97 -13.01
C ASN A 127 -3.08 -7.31 -12.88
N PRO A 128 -3.64 -6.78 -13.98
CA PRO A 128 -4.96 -6.14 -13.99
C PRO A 128 -6.13 -7.03 -13.56
N VAL A 129 -6.02 -8.33 -13.81
CA VAL A 129 -7.05 -9.31 -13.43
C VAL A 129 -7.07 -9.45 -11.92
N TRP A 130 -5.91 -9.61 -11.29
CA TRP A 130 -5.79 -9.62 -9.83
C TRP A 130 -6.25 -8.30 -9.22
N ASP A 131 -5.76 -7.17 -9.72
CA ASP A 131 -6.07 -5.84 -9.19
C ASP A 131 -7.58 -5.59 -9.18
N THR A 132 -8.25 -5.89 -10.30
CA THR A 132 -9.70 -5.74 -10.45
C THR A 132 -10.45 -6.67 -9.50
N ARG A 133 -9.99 -7.94 -9.36
CA ARG A 133 -10.59 -8.90 -8.44
C ARG A 133 -10.43 -8.44 -6.99
N PHE A 134 -9.24 -7.99 -6.59
CA PHE A 134 -8.95 -7.48 -5.26
C PHE A 134 -9.90 -6.33 -4.89
N MET A 135 -10.00 -5.31 -5.76
CA MET A 135 -10.92 -4.18 -5.54
C MET A 135 -12.38 -4.62 -5.45
N SER A 136 -12.81 -5.60 -6.26
CA SER A 136 -14.17 -6.16 -6.20
C SER A 136 -14.45 -6.91 -4.89
N LEU A 137 -13.46 -7.60 -4.32
CA LEU A 137 -13.61 -8.26 -3.02
C LEU A 137 -13.83 -7.25 -1.89
N LEU A 138 -13.10 -6.12 -1.91
CA LEU A 138 -13.29 -5.03 -0.97
C LEU A 138 -14.69 -4.40 -1.12
N GLU A 139 -15.10 -4.14 -2.37
CA GLU A 139 -16.40 -3.55 -2.68
C GLU A 139 -17.57 -4.43 -2.21
N GLN A 140 -17.44 -5.74 -2.36
CA GLN A 140 -18.48 -6.71 -2.00
C GLN A 140 -18.47 -7.12 -0.53
N GLY A 141 -17.52 -6.61 0.28
CA GLY A 141 -17.38 -7.03 1.69
C GLY A 141 -16.87 -8.46 1.88
N ARG A 142 -16.23 -9.04 0.87
CA ARG A 142 -15.76 -10.43 0.84
C ARG A 142 -14.29 -10.53 1.29
N LEU A 143 -13.93 -9.76 2.32
CA LEU A 143 -12.54 -9.65 2.80
C LEU A 143 -11.94 -11.00 3.23
N ALA A 144 -12.75 -11.87 3.83
CA ALA A 144 -12.32 -13.18 4.32
C ALA A 144 -11.79 -14.11 3.21
N GLU A 145 -12.14 -13.88 1.95
CA GLU A 145 -11.61 -14.67 0.82
C GLU A 145 -10.12 -14.41 0.57
N LEU A 146 -9.61 -13.27 1.03
CA LEU A 146 -8.18 -12.97 0.97
C LEU A 146 -7.38 -13.74 2.02
N ASP A 147 -8.02 -14.23 3.10
CA ASP A 147 -7.32 -14.87 4.22
C ASP A 147 -6.56 -16.13 3.81
N ALA A 148 -7.04 -16.82 2.78
CA ALA A 148 -6.42 -18.03 2.25
C ALA A 148 -5.24 -17.74 1.30
N VAL A 149 -5.07 -16.50 0.85
CA VAL A 149 -3.98 -16.12 -0.06
C VAL A 149 -2.69 -15.96 0.74
N SER A 150 -1.72 -16.83 0.49
CA SER A 150 -0.40 -16.76 1.11
C SER A 150 0.41 -15.57 0.58
N ASN A 151 1.46 -15.20 1.32
CA ASN A 151 2.34 -14.12 0.87
C ASN A 151 3.10 -14.52 -0.40
N GLU A 152 3.47 -15.80 -0.50
CA GLU A 152 4.18 -16.41 -1.61
C GLU A 152 3.32 -16.38 -2.88
N GLU A 153 2.06 -16.82 -2.79
CA GLU A 153 1.11 -16.76 -3.91
C GLU A 153 0.86 -15.32 -4.35
N LEU A 154 0.69 -14.39 -3.41
CA LEU A 154 0.49 -12.99 -3.73
C LEU A 154 1.70 -12.38 -4.45
N SER A 155 2.92 -12.62 -3.92
CA SER A 155 4.17 -12.18 -4.56
C SER A 155 4.31 -12.76 -5.97
N ALA A 156 3.97 -14.05 -6.16
CA ALA A 156 4.02 -14.74 -7.44
C ALA A 156 2.88 -14.37 -8.41
N MET A 157 1.86 -13.67 -7.94
CA MET A 157 0.74 -13.21 -8.78
C MET A 157 0.86 -11.74 -9.16
N ALA A 158 1.29 -10.88 -8.23
CA ALA A 158 1.17 -9.44 -8.38
C ALA A 158 2.45 -8.65 -8.00
N GLY A 159 3.55 -9.35 -7.76
CA GLY A 159 4.85 -8.76 -7.45
C GLY A 159 5.03 -8.48 -5.96
N LYS A 160 6.28 -8.46 -5.49
CA LYS A 160 6.63 -8.33 -4.07
C LYS A 160 6.16 -7.02 -3.44
N SER A 161 6.08 -5.93 -4.21
CA SER A 161 5.65 -4.64 -3.67
C SER A 161 4.12 -4.55 -3.52
N THR A 162 3.37 -5.50 -4.06
CA THR A 162 1.91 -5.53 -3.91
C THR A 162 1.44 -5.71 -2.46
N HIS A 163 2.31 -6.18 -1.56
CA HIS A 163 1.94 -6.41 -0.15
C HIS A 163 1.46 -5.16 0.58
N GLU A 164 1.71 -3.97 0.05
CA GLU A 164 1.13 -2.71 0.51
C GLU A 164 -0.41 -2.71 0.51
N ILE A 165 -1.07 -3.48 -0.36
CA ILE A 165 -2.55 -3.57 -0.41
C ILE A 165 -3.17 -4.12 0.88
N LYS A 166 -2.37 -4.68 1.79
CA LYS A 166 -2.79 -5.08 3.13
C LYS A 166 -3.31 -3.87 3.93
N THR A 167 -2.83 -2.65 3.67
CA THR A 167 -3.37 -1.43 4.28
C THR A 167 -4.84 -1.20 3.87
N TRP A 168 -5.22 -1.54 2.64
CA TRP A 168 -6.60 -1.46 2.16
C TRP A 168 -7.47 -2.49 2.89
N VAL A 169 -6.97 -3.72 3.06
CA VAL A 169 -7.69 -4.76 3.82
C VAL A 169 -7.92 -4.33 5.26
N ALA A 170 -6.92 -3.76 5.93
CA ALA A 170 -7.08 -3.20 7.27
C ALA A 170 -8.11 -2.06 7.29
N ALA A 171 -8.08 -1.16 6.31
CA ALA A 171 -9.00 -0.04 6.22
C ALA A 171 -10.46 -0.48 6.05
N PHE A 172 -10.73 -1.41 5.11
CA PHE A 172 -12.07 -1.95 4.89
C PHE A 172 -12.55 -2.84 6.05
N ALA A 173 -11.65 -3.58 6.70
CA ALA A 173 -11.97 -4.35 7.90
C ALA A 173 -12.25 -3.44 9.12
N ALA A 174 -11.65 -2.26 9.18
CA ALA A 174 -12.01 -1.25 10.18
C ALA A 174 -13.37 -0.61 9.87
N LEU A 175 -13.65 -0.32 8.60
CA LEU A 175 -14.95 0.17 8.14
C LEU A 175 -16.09 -0.80 8.46
N SER A 176 -15.86 -2.12 8.37
CA SER A 176 -16.88 -3.12 8.65
C SER A 176 -17.42 -3.10 10.09
N ALA A 177 -16.66 -2.53 11.04
CA ALA A 177 -17.15 -2.33 12.41
C ALA A 177 -18.29 -1.31 12.50
N PHE A 178 -18.48 -0.47 11.47
CA PHE A 178 -19.57 0.49 11.34
C PHE A 178 -20.77 -0.07 10.57
N GLY A 179 -20.76 -1.37 10.21
CA GLY A 179 -21.83 -2.03 9.47
C GLY A 179 -21.45 -2.33 8.02
N ARG A 180 -22.47 -2.57 7.19
CA ARG A 180 -22.27 -2.70 5.73
C ARG A 180 -21.85 -1.36 5.16
N TRP A 181 -21.11 -1.37 4.06
CA TRP A 181 -20.71 -0.15 3.35
C TRP A 181 -21.16 -0.19 1.91
N ARG A 182 -21.23 1.00 1.31
CA ARG A 182 -21.42 1.21 -0.12
C ARG A 182 -20.16 1.84 -0.69
N CYS A 183 -19.64 1.30 -1.79
CA CYS A 183 -18.60 1.99 -2.55
C CYS A 183 -19.21 3.12 -3.38
N GLU A 184 -18.58 4.28 -3.35
CA GLU A 184 -19.07 5.50 -4.01
C GLU A 184 -18.17 5.94 -5.17
N GLY A 185 -16.90 5.52 -5.15
CA GLY A 185 -15.95 5.81 -6.22
C GLY A 185 -15.01 4.64 -6.43
N ARG A 186 -14.79 4.27 -7.69
CA ARG A 186 -13.87 3.22 -8.10
C ARG A 186 -13.09 3.69 -9.32
N TYR A 187 -11.77 3.66 -9.23
CA TYR A 187 -10.86 3.92 -10.35
C TYR A 187 -9.79 2.84 -10.38
N TYR A 188 -9.51 2.32 -11.57
CA TYR A 188 -8.37 1.45 -11.79
C TYR A 188 -7.76 1.70 -13.17
N ARG A 189 -6.43 1.74 -13.22
CA ARG A 189 -5.67 1.74 -14.47
C ARG A 189 -4.31 1.07 -14.25
N PRO A 190 -3.90 0.13 -15.11
CA PRO A 190 -2.49 -0.25 -15.18
C PRO A 190 -1.71 0.89 -15.83
N ILE A 191 -0.67 1.38 -15.15
CA ILE A 191 0.15 2.49 -15.62
C ILE A 191 1.60 1.99 -15.73
N PRO A 192 1.99 1.42 -16.89
CA PRO A 192 3.37 0.99 -17.15
C PRO A 192 4.42 2.08 -16.89
N GLU A 193 4.08 3.33 -17.19
CA GLU A 193 4.95 4.50 -16.97
C GLU A 193 5.30 4.71 -15.50
N TRP A 194 4.47 4.19 -14.59
CA TRP A 194 4.68 4.23 -13.14
C TRP A 194 5.09 2.86 -12.58
N ILE A 195 5.20 1.84 -13.43
CA ILE A 195 5.45 0.44 -13.06
C ILE A 195 4.43 -0.03 -12.02
N ALA A 196 3.17 0.41 -12.13
CA ALA A 196 2.16 0.10 -11.12
C ALA A 196 0.73 -0.01 -11.65
N GLY A 197 -0.03 -0.94 -11.08
CA GLY A 197 -1.49 -0.90 -11.09
C GLY A 197 -1.98 0.21 -10.16
N PHE A 198 -2.54 1.28 -10.72
CA PHE A 198 -3.01 2.42 -9.94
C PHE A 198 -4.51 2.29 -9.66
N GLY A 199 -4.88 2.33 -8.39
CA GLY A 199 -6.27 2.16 -7.95
C GLY A 199 -6.69 3.21 -6.92
N SER A 200 -7.99 3.52 -6.93
CA SER A 200 -8.66 4.24 -5.84
C SER A 200 -10.05 3.64 -5.60
N LEU A 201 -10.42 3.48 -4.33
CA LEU A 201 -11.72 2.98 -3.92
C LEU A 201 -12.18 3.77 -2.69
N SER A 202 -13.34 4.41 -2.77
CA SER A 202 -13.97 5.11 -1.65
C SER A 202 -15.26 4.40 -1.24
N ALA A 203 -15.52 4.35 0.07
CA ALA A 203 -16.71 3.73 0.62
C ALA A 203 -17.19 4.47 1.86
N ALA A 204 -18.50 4.40 2.10
CA ALA A 204 -19.15 4.94 3.29
C ALA A 204 -20.01 3.84 3.95
N ALA A 205 -20.03 3.82 5.28
CA ALA A 205 -20.93 2.95 6.03
C ALA A 205 -22.39 3.30 5.71
N GLN A 206 -23.22 2.26 5.51
CA GLN A 206 -24.65 2.38 5.32
C GLN A 206 -25.29 2.38 6.71
N ASN A 207 -25.68 3.56 7.18
CA ASN A 207 -26.55 3.72 8.35
C ASN A 207 -28.00 3.35 8.01
#